data_AF-A0A410UUU8-F1
#
_entry.id   AF-A0A410UUU8-F1
#
_cell.length_a   1.000
_cell.length_b   1.000
_cell.length_c   1.000
_cell.angle_alpha   90.00
_cell.angle_beta   90.00
_cell.angle_gamma   90.00
#
_symmetry.space_group_name_H-M   'P 1'
#
loop_
_entity.id
_entity.type
_entity.pdbx_description
1 polymer ?
#
loop_
_entity_poly.entity_id
_entity_poly.type
_entity_poly.pdbx_seq_one_letter_code
_entity_poly.pdbx_strand_id
1 'polypeptide(L)'
;MLKENESIQKKIGRGRCPESDSVRMENRIRTIATVKWAMRKKAAVNPHQFSQWFDDEIHRLDPDGRDSQSSGKWRKNLAGDVALGKKDLRVLAMLIPDAENYFQHGPENLWDALWGDESRLWEICTIKGYVVGINNEGEPAKNFITLVGPDIPFNESLSNFERSLLAKYKRCNGGLEMKDLVSALSLYRLHQRLVQIARIDGTSAYRCVKLCLWSPRVSRELEDLQIYDRIATDLLVEESDRIKGVVAHRKCIAKSIFGSEDHPVEGLLYALDPFEFYSMEKWIADLGMSIDYYTHVVQPAN
;
A
#
# COMPACT_ATOMS: atom_id res chain seq x y z
N MET A 1 6.83 -13.00 -55.88
CA MET A 1 6.92 -11.83 -54.97
C MET A 1 5.59 -11.42 -54.32
N LEU A 2 4.41 -11.90 -54.75
CA LEU A 2 3.13 -11.60 -54.06
C LEU A 2 2.66 -12.68 -53.07
N LYS A 3 3.32 -13.85 -52.99
CA LYS A 3 3.00 -14.92 -52.04
C LYS A 3 3.84 -14.92 -50.75
N GLU A 4 4.89 -14.11 -50.67
CA GLU A 4 5.72 -13.96 -49.46
C GLU A 4 5.22 -12.86 -48.52
N ASN A 5 4.41 -11.90 -49.01
CA ASN A 5 3.88 -10.81 -48.20
C ASN A 5 2.67 -11.21 -47.33
N GLU A 6 1.91 -12.25 -47.71
CA GLU A 6 0.84 -12.78 -46.85
C GLU A 6 1.37 -13.63 -45.69
N SER A 7 2.56 -14.22 -45.81
CA SER A 7 3.19 -15.00 -44.73
C SER A 7 3.78 -14.13 -43.63
N ILE A 8 4.14 -12.88 -43.93
CA ILE A 8 4.66 -11.93 -42.95
C ILE A 8 3.49 -11.29 -42.18
N GLN A 9 2.38 -10.97 -42.85
CA GLN A 9 1.19 -10.45 -42.16
C GLN A 9 0.45 -11.49 -41.31
N LYS A 10 0.55 -12.79 -41.62
CA LYS A 10 0.03 -13.87 -40.75
C LYS A 10 0.90 -14.15 -39.50
N LYS A 11 2.16 -13.71 -39.47
CA LYS A 11 3.06 -13.86 -38.30
C LYS A 11 3.03 -12.69 -37.32
N ILE A 12 2.29 -11.61 -37.63
CA ILE A 12 1.96 -10.52 -36.69
C ILE A 12 0.66 -10.86 -35.93
N GLY A 13 0.42 -12.16 -35.71
CA GLY A 13 -0.63 -12.67 -34.84
C GLY A 13 -0.20 -12.57 -33.38
N ARG A 14 -0.60 -11.48 -32.70
CA ARG A 14 -0.81 -11.42 -31.25
C ARG A 14 0.34 -11.92 -30.35
N GLY A 15 1.57 -11.50 -30.61
CA GLY A 15 2.63 -11.60 -29.61
C GLY A 15 2.42 -10.56 -28.51
N ARG A 16 1.89 -10.95 -27.34
CA ARG A 16 1.95 -10.11 -26.13
C ARG A 16 3.41 -9.71 -25.92
N CYS A 17 3.68 -8.42 -25.72
CA CYS A 17 4.94 -8.01 -25.09
C CYS A 17 5.10 -8.83 -23.79
N PRO A 18 6.25 -9.48 -23.57
CA PRO A 18 6.48 -10.20 -22.34
C PRO A 18 6.36 -9.23 -21.17
N GLU A 19 5.39 -9.49 -20.30
CA GLU A 19 5.19 -8.78 -19.04
C GLU A 19 6.48 -8.89 -18.21
N SER A 20 6.96 -7.76 -17.66
CA SER A 20 8.21 -7.71 -16.89
C SER A 20 8.11 -8.57 -15.64
N ASP A 21 9.25 -9.03 -15.13
CA ASP A 21 9.29 -9.89 -13.95
C ASP A 21 8.69 -9.21 -12.70
N SER A 22 8.79 -7.88 -12.58
CA SER A 22 8.12 -7.08 -11.54
C SER A 22 6.61 -7.25 -11.62
N VAL A 23 6.02 -7.01 -12.78
CA VAL A 23 4.55 -7.06 -12.95
C VAL A 23 4.04 -8.50 -12.74
N ARG A 24 4.81 -9.52 -13.13
CA ARG A 24 4.47 -10.92 -12.82
C ARG A 24 4.47 -11.19 -11.32
N MET A 25 5.45 -10.67 -10.59
CA MET A 25 5.52 -10.80 -9.14
C MET A 25 4.35 -10.08 -8.46
N GLU A 26 4.06 -8.84 -8.85
CA GLU A 26 2.92 -8.07 -8.35
C GLU A 26 1.61 -8.83 -8.57
N ASN A 27 1.38 -9.35 -9.77
CA ASN A 27 0.19 -10.14 -10.08
C ASN A 27 0.08 -11.42 -9.23
N ARG A 28 1.20 -12.05 -8.85
CA ARG A 28 1.20 -13.20 -7.91
C ARG A 28 0.80 -12.77 -6.51
N ILE A 29 1.32 -11.65 -6.01
CA ILE A 29 0.95 -11.12 -4.69
C ILE A 29 -0.55 -10.76 -4.66
N ARG A 30 -1.04 -10.03 -5.67
CA ARG A 30 -2.47 -9.71 -5.82
C ARG A 30 -3.33 -10.96 -5.85
N THR A 31 -2.85 -12.02 -6.51
CA THR A 31 -3.53 -13.32 -6.58
C THR A 31 -3.65 -13.96 -5.21
N ILE A 32 -2.55 -14.08 -4.46
CA ILE A 32 -2.55 -14.69 -3.12
C ILE A 32 -3.51 -13.93 -2.21
N ALA A 33 -3.38 -12.61 -2.15
CA ALA A 33 -4.22 -11.76 -1.32
C ALA A 33 -5.71 -11.87 -1.70
N THR A 34 -6.04 -11.83 -3.00
CA THR A 34 -7.43 -11.93 -3.47
C THR A 34 -8.06 -13.27 -3.14
N VAL A 35 -7.32 -14.37 -3.33
CA VAL A 35 -7.85 -15.71 -3.00
C VAL A 35 -8.01 -15.86 -1.48
N LYS A 36 -7.05 -15.38 -0.66
CA LYS A 36 -7.18 -15.38 0.80
C LYS A 36 -8.35 -14.55 1.30
N TRP A 37 -8.54 -13.37 0.73
CA TRP A 37 -9.68 -12.52 1.03
C TRP A 37 -11.01 -13.19 0.66
N ALA A 38 -11.09 -13.81 -0.53
CA ALA A 38 -12.27 -14.55 -0.97
C ALA A 38 -12.58 -15.75 -0.07
N MET A 39 -11.55 -16.50 0.35
CA MET A 39 -11.67 -17.59 1.30
C MET A 39 -12.29 -17.13 2.63
N ARG A 40 -11.82 -16.00 3.18
CA ARG A 40 -12.36 -15.41 4.41
C ARG A 40 -13.81 -15.00 4.26
N LYS A 41 -14.15 -14.32 3.16
CA LYS A 41 -15.53 -13.91 2.85
C LYS A 41 -16.52 -15.09 2.81
N LYS A 42 -16.03 -16.29 2.49
CA LYS A 42 -16.82 -17.52 2.40
C LYS A 42 -16.55 -18.52 3.53
N ALA A 43 -15.86 -18.08 4.59
CA ALA A 43 -15.49 -18.90 5.74
C ALA A 43 -14.76 -20.22 5.40
N ALA A 44 -14.05 -20.26 4.27
CA ALA A 44 -13.25 -21.41 3.87
C ALA A 44 -11.88 -21.35 4.57
N VAL A 45 -11.56 -22.35 5.40
CA VAL A 45 -10.31 -22.35 6.18
C VAL A 45 -9.11 -22.88 5.41
N ASN A 46 -9.33 -23.57 4.28
CA ASN A 46 -8.28 -24.15 3.46
C ASN A 46 -8.64 -24.14 1.96
N PRO A 47 -7.63 -24.32 1.07
CA PRO A 47 -7.86 -24.26 -0.37
C PRO A 47 -8.85 -25.30 -0.88
N HIS A 48 -8.94 -26.46 -0.23
CA HIS A 48 -9.86 -27.53 -0.62
C HIS A 48 -11.31 -27.13 -0.38
N GLN A 49 -11.64 -26.62 0.81
CA GLN A 49 -12.98 -26.11 1.12
C GLN A 49 -13.39 -24.97 0.20
N PHE A 50 -12.44 -24.08 -0.13
CA PHE A 50 -12.70 -23.00 -1.07
C PHE A 50 -12.95 -23.51 -2.49
N SER A 51 -12.18 -24.49 -2.94
CA SER A 51 -12.37 -25.12 -4.26
C SER A 51 -13.74 -25.77 -4.35
N GLN A 52 -14.14 -26.52 -3.32
CA GLN A 52 -15.44 -27.18 -3.26
C GLN A 52 -16.59 -26.16 -3.29
N TRP A 53 -16.52 -25.12 -2.44
CA TRP A 53 -17.51 -24.05 -2.46
C TRP A 53 -17.61 -23.36 -3.83
N PHE A 54 -16.46 -23.09 -4.45
CA PHE A 54 -16.42 -22.44 -5.75
C PHE A 54 -17.07 -23.33 -6.83
N ASP A 55 -16.73 -24.62 -6.85
CA ASP A 55 -17.26 -25.58 -7.83
C ASP A 55 -18.77 -25.78 -7.64
N ASP A 56 -19.25 -25.93 -6.40
CA ASP A 56 -20.68 -26.05 -6.06
C ASP A 56 -21.48 -24.84 -6.58
N GLU A 57 -20.95 -23.64 -6.42
CA GLU A 57 -21.63 -22.41 -6.84
C GLU A 57 -21.59 -22.21 -8.36
N ILE A 58 -20.51 -22.65 -9.01
CA ILE A 58 -20.43 -22.65 -10.47
C ILE A 58 -21.41 -23.65 -11.07
N HIS A 59 -21.52 -24.87 -10.54
CA HIS A 59 -22.47 -25.88 -11.03
C HIS A 59 -23.93 -25.46 -10.85
N ARG A 60 -24.24 -24.63 -9.86
CA ARG A 60 -25.57 -24.02 -9.72
C ARG A 60 -25.91 -23.05 -10.86
N LEU A 61 -24.91 -22.36 -11.41
CA LEU A 61 -25.09 -21.39 -12.50
C LEU A 61 -24.96 -22.04 -13.88
N ASP A 62 -24.09 -23.03 -13.99
CA ASP A 62 -23.76 -23.76 -15.21
C ASP A 62 -23.44 -25.22 -14.84
N PRO A 63 -24.39 -26.17 -15.01
CA PRO A 63 -24.18 -27.57 -14.66
C PRO A 63 -22.99 -28.24 -15.35
N ASP A 64 -22.56 -27.72 -16.52
CA ASP A 64 -21.36 -28.19 -17.24
C ASP A 64 -20.10 -27.36 -16.88
N GLY A 65 -20.19 -26.57 -15.82
CA GLY A 65 -19.13 -25.72 -15.31
C GLY A 65 -17.87 -26.49 -14.90
N ARG A 66 -16.72 -25.81 -14.95
CA ARG A 66 -15.41 -26.45 -14.74
C ARG A 66 -15.07 -26.64 -13.27
N ASP A 67 -14.59 -27.84 -12.94
CA ASP A 67 -14.06 -28.18 -11.61
C ASP A 67 -12.66 -27.59 -11.37
N SER A 68 -12.58 -26.70 -10.38
CA SER A 68 -11.34 -26.10 -9.90
C SER A 68 -10.62 -26.99 -8.88
N GLN A 69 -11.34 -27.87 -8.17
CA GLN A 69 -10.80 -28.81 -7.21
C GLN A 69 -9.91 -29.86 -7.87
N SER A 70 -10.38 -30.49 -8.96
CA SER A 70 -9.65 -31.53 -9.69
C SER A 70 -8.34 -31.01 -10.32
N SER A 71 -8.30 -29.74 -10.71
CA SER A 71 -7.12 -29.09 -11.30
C SER A 71 -6.12 -28.56 -10.26
N GLY A 72 -6.46 -28.57 -8.98
CA GLY A 72 -5.64 -28.03 -7.89
C GLY A 72 -5.34 -26.54 -8.05
N LYS A 73 -6.21 -25.81 -8.76
CA LYS A 73 -5.95 -24.44 -9.21
C LYS A 73 -5.71 -23.47 -8.07
N TRP A 74 -6.65 -23.41 -7.13
CA TRP A 74 -6.57 -22.49 -5.99
C TRP A 74 -5.35 -22.75 -5.12
N ARG A 75 -4.90 -24.01 -5.04
CA ARG A 75 -3.64 -24.36 -4.36
C ARG A 75 -2.43 -23.74 -5.05
N LYS A 76 -2.33 -23.83 -6.38
CA LYS A 76 -1.25 -23.21 -7.17
C LYS A 76 -1.27 -21.68 -7.08
N ASN A 77 -2.46 -21.08 -7.09
CA ASN A 77 -2.62 -19.65 -6.91
C ASN A 77 -2.13 -19.19 -5.53
N LEU A 78 -2.48 -19.91 -4.46
CA LEU A 78 -2.07 -19.60 -3.09
C LEU A 78 -0.59 -19.88 -2.82
N ALA A 79 0.01 -20.85 -3.52
CA ALA A 79 1.45 -21.07 -3.49
C ALA A 79 2.25 -19.96 -4.20
N GLY A 80 1.58 -19.07 -4.96
CA GLY A 80 2.23 -18.05 -5.77
C GLY A 80 2.82 -18.56 -7.08
N ASP A 81 2.56 -19.81 -7.45
CA ASP A 81 3.09 -20.43 -8.68
C ASP A 81 2.50 -19.75 -9.92
N VAL A 82 1.18 -19.50 -9.87
CA VAL A 82 0.37 -19.04 -11.00
C VAL A 82 -0.50 -17.85 -10.59
N ALA A 83 -0.42 -16.77 -11.36
CA ALA A 83 -1.31 -15.62 -11.19
C ALA A 83 -2.74 -15.91 -11.66
N LEU A 84 -3.72 -15.23 -11.07
CA LEU A 84 -5.13 -15.35 -11.44
C LEU A 84 -5.34 -14.85 -12.87
N GLY A 85 -5.86 -15.71 -13.73
CA GLY A 85 -6.19 -15.33 -15.10
C GLY A 85 -7.42 -14.43 -15.17
N LYS A 86 -7.49 -13.53 -16.15
CA LYS A 86 -8.64 -12.62 -16.34
C LYS A 86 -9.99 -13.33 -16.39
N LYS A 87 -10.07 -14.51 -17.02
CA LYS A 87 -11.31 -15.31 -17.07
C LYS A 87 -11.72 -15.79 -15.68
N ASP A 88 -10.75 -16.21 -14.87
CA ASP A 88 -11.00 -16.75 -13.55
C ASP A 88 -11.37 -15.66 -12.56
N LEU A 89 -10.74 -14.48 -12.68
CA LEU A 89 -11.12 -13.31 -11.92
C LEU A 89 -12.56 -12.87 -12.24
N ARG A 90 -12.97 -12.87 -13.52
CA ARG A 90 -14.35 -12.55 -13.90
C ARG A 90 -15.35 -13.54 -13.31
N VAL A 91 -15.04 -14.83 -13.39
CA VAL A 91 -15.90 -15.86 -12.80
C VAL A 91 -15.96 -15.70 -11.27
N LEU A 92 -14.83 -15.43 -10.62
CA LEU A 92 -14.80 -15.12 -9.19
C LEU A 92 -15.62 -13.87 -8.85
N ALA A 93 -15.56 -12.83 -9.68
CA ALA A 93 -16.34 -11.61 -9.53
C ALA A 93 -17.85 -11.83 -9.70
N MET A 94 -18.27 -12.82 -10.50
CA MET A 94 -19.68 -13.22 -10.56
C MET A 94 -20.17 -13.79 -9.22
N LEU A 95 -19.33 -14.53 -8.51
CA LEU A 95 -19.67 -15.16 -7.22
C LEU A 95 -19.42 -14.25 -6.01
N ILE A 96 -18.48 -13.32 -6.16
CA ILE A 96 -18.03 -12.36 -5.14
C ILE A 96 -17.86 -11.01 -5.86
N PRO A 97 -18.92 -10.16 -5.93
CA PRO A 97 -18.93 -8.94 -6.73
C PRO A 97 -17.71 -8.04 -6.57
N ASP A 98 -17.16 -7.92 -5.36
CA ASP A 98 -16.02 -7.05 -5.08
C ASP A 98 -14.65 -7.65 -5.48
N ALA A 99 -14.59 -8.89 -5.98
CA ALA A 99 -13.32 -9.58 -6.22
C ALA A 99 -12.45 -8.91 -7.29
N GLU A 100 -13.07 -8.38 -8.35
CA GLU A 100 -12.33 -7.66 -9.39
C GLU A 100 -11.75 -6.35 -8.85
N ASN A 101 -12.55 -5.58 -8.09
CA ASN A 101 -12.09 -4.36 -7.43
C ASN A 101 -10.97 -4.65 -6.43
N TYR A 102 -11.11 -5.70 -5.61
CA TYR A 102 -10.09 -6.11 -4.65
C TYR A 102 -8.79 -6.57 -5.32
N PHE A 103 -8.87 -7.29 -6.44
CA PHE A 103 -7.69 -7.69 -7.20
C PHE A 103 -6.97 -6.48 -7.82
N GLN A 104 -7.72 -5.48 -8.28
CA GLN A 104 -7.16 -4.29 -8.92
C GLN A 104 -6.51 -3.34 -7.91
N HIS A 105 -7.22 -3.04 -6.81
CA HIS A 105 -6.83 -1.99 -5.87
C HIS A 105 -6.26 -2.53 -4.55
N GLY A 106 -6.63 -3.73 -4.15
CA GLY A 106 -6.19 -4.33 -2.88
C GLY A 106 -6.95 -3.80 -1.68
N PRO A 107 -6.59 -4.23 -0.46
CA PRO A 107 -7.20 -3.71 0.76
C PRO A 107 -6.89 -2.21 0.89
N GLU A 108 -7.93 -1.38 1.05
CA GLU A 108 -7.80 0.08 1.19
C GLU A 108 -6.98 0.77 0.08
N ASN A 109 -6.94 0.24 -1.15
CA ASN A 109 -6.09 0.73 -2.27
C ASN A 109 -4.57 0.48 -2.10
N LEU A 110 -4.17 -0.54 -1.32
CA LEU A 110 -2.77 -0.91 -1.12
C LEU A 110 -1.97 -1.13 -2.42
N TRP A 111 -2.58 -1.71 -3.47
CA TRP A 111 -1.87 -1.91 -4.74
C TRP A 111 -1.61 -0.61 -5.46
N ASP A 112 -2.54 0.35 -5.38
CA ASP A 112 -2.32 1.66 -5.97
C ASP A 112 -1.22 2.42 -5.21
N ALA A 113 -1.22 2.32 -3.88
CA ALA A 113 -0.18 2.92 -3.05
C ALA A 113 1.20 2.29 -3.29
N LEU A 114 1.31 0.97 -3.52
CA LEU A 114 2.60 0.31 -3.77
C LEU A 114 3.08 0.46 -5.23
N TRP A 115 2.20 0.23 -6.19
CA TRP A 115 2.57 0.02 -7.60
C TRP A 115 1.72 0.79 -8.60
N GLY A 116 0.70 1.51 -8.12
CA GLY A 116 -0.19 2.30 -8.98
C GLY A 116 0.48 3.56 -9.54
N ASP A 117 -0.29 4.27 -10.37
CA ASP A 117 0.13 5.54 -10.97
C ASP A 117 0.42 6.59 -9.88
N GLU A 118 1.58 7.25 -10.00
CA GLU A 118 2.00 8.31 -9.09
C GLU A 118 1.01 9.49 -9.07
N SER A 119 0.31 9.75 -10.18
CA SER A 119 -0.66 10.85 -10.27
C SER A 119 -1.84 10.69 -9.30
N ARG A 120 -2.11 9.46 -8.85
CA ARG A 120 -3.23 9.14 -7.95
C ARG A 120 -2.84 9.16 -6.47
N LEU A 121 -1.55 9.22 -6.15
CA LEU A 121 -1.08 9.11 -4.75
C LEU A 121 -1.64 10.20 -3.85
N TRP A 122 -1.79 11.42 -4.38
CA TRP A 122 -2.43 12.52 -3.63
C TRP A 122 -3.90 12.24 -3.33
N GLU A 123 -4.64 11.65 -4.26
CA GLU A 123 -6.04 11.26 -4.03
C GLU A 123 -6.15 10.24 -2.89
N ILE A 124 -5.19 9.30 -2.83
CA ILE A 124 -5.15 8.23 -1.84
C ILE A 124 -4.79 8.76 -0.44
N CYS A 125 -3.80 9.63 -0.33
CA CYS A 125 -3.31 10.11 0.98
C CYS A 125 -3.94 11.42 1.44
N THR A 126 -4.93 11.95 0.74
CA THR A 126 -5.58 13.20 1.15
C THR A 126 -6.30 13.01 2.48
N ILE A 127 -5.97 13.86 3.46
CA ILE A 127 -6.63 13.88 4.76
C ILE A 127 -7.30 15.23 4.93
N LYS A 128 -8.60 15.20 5.24
CA LYS A 128 -9.38 16.36 5.65
C LYS A 128 -9.57 16.31 7.16
N GLY A 129 -9.39 17.45 7.81
CA GLY A 129 -9.60 17.65 9.23
C GLY A 129 -10.70 18.67 9.50
N TYR A 130 -11.18 18.69 10.74
CA TYR A 130 -12.07 19.73 11.23
C TYR A 130 -11.26 20.75 12.02
N VAL A 131 -11.48 22.03 11.75
CA VAL A 131 -11.09 23.07 12.70
C VAL A 131 -12.26 23.27 13.64
N VAL A 132 -12.11 22.91 14.91
CA VAL A 132 -13.08 23.29 15.94
C VAL A 132 -12.87 24.78 16.23
N GLY A 133 -13.68 25.61 15.57
CA GLY A 133 -13.79 27.03 15.87
C GLY A 133 -15.22 27.37 16.27
N ILE A 134 -15.37 28.49 16.96
CA ILE A 134 -16.67 29.13 17.16
C ILE A 134 -16.79 30.18 16.07
N ASN A 135 -17.84 30.13 15.25
CA ASN A 135 -18.10 31.20 14.29
C ASN A 135 -18.51 32.50 15.02
N ASN A 136 -18.69 33.60 14.30
CA ASN A 136 -19.08 34.88 14.90
C ASN A 136 -20.48 34.84 15.58
N GLU A 137 -21.22 33.75 15.43
CA GLU A 137 -22.56 33.53 15.98
C GLU A 137 -22.57 32.61 17.21
N GLY A 138 -21.40 32.13 17.67
CA GLY A 138 -21.33 31.23 18.82
C GLY A 138 -21.49 29.74 18.47
N GLU A 139 -21.61 29.38 17.19
CA GLU A 139 -21.84 28.02 16.72
C GLU A 139 -20.55 27.31 16.30
N PRO A 140 -20.44 25.97 16.45
CA PRO A 140 -19.31 25.21 15.94
C PRO A 140 -19.17 25.38 14.42
N ALA A 141 -18.13 26.08 13.98
CA ALA A 141 -17.80 26.21 12.58
C ALA A 141 -17.34 24.84 12.04
N LYS A 142 -18.15 24.20 11.20
CA LYS A 142 -17.76 22.95 10.51
C LYS A 142 -16.99 23.26 9.23
N ASN A 143 -15.86 23.95 9.37
CA ASN A 143 -14.97 24.18 8.24
C ASN A 143 -14.00 23.00 8.13
N PHE A 144 -14.07 22.31 6.99
CA PHE A 144 -13.08 21.30 6.63
C PHE A 144 -11.83 21.99 6.10
N ILE A 145 -10.68 21.63 6.65
CA ILE A 145 -9.39 21.98 6.07
C ILE A 145 -8.72 20.73 5.54
N THR A 146 -8.06 20.85 4.40
CA THR A 146 -7.11 19.84 3.96
C THR A 146 -5.93 19.88 4.93
N LEU A 147 -5.55 18.74 5.49
CA LEU A 147 -4.36 18.59 6.33
C LEU A 147 -3.20 17.99 5.54
N VAL A 148 -3.54 17.09 4.60
CA VAL A 148 -2.61 16.41 3.70
C VAL A 148 -3.24 16.47 2.32
N GLY A 149 -2.52 16.97 1.32
CA GLY A 149 -3.03 17.06 -0.05
C GLY A 149 -2.16 17.90 -0.97
N PRO A 150 -2.52 17.96 -2.28
CA PRO A 150 -1.72 18.62 -3.29
C PRO A 150 -1.72 20.15 -3.16
N ASP A 151 -2.70 20.73 -2.46
CA ASP A 151 -2.84 22.16 -2.26
C ASP A 151 -1.94 22.71 -1.14
N ILE A 152 -1.19 21.84 -0.46
CA ILE A 152 -0.33 22.16 0.69
C ILE A 152 1.10 21.70 0.37
N PRO A 153 2.15 22.47 0.75
CA PRO A 153 3.53 22.05 0.54
C PRO A 153 3.80 20.63 1.09
N PHE A 154 4.58 19.83 0.36
CA PHE A 154 4.82 18.43 0.71
C PHE A 154 5.30 18.23 2.17
N ASN A 155 6.26 19.04 2.62
CA ASN A 155 6.79 18.94 3.99
C ASN A 155 5.72 19.21 5.05
N GLU A 156 4.79 20.14 4.78
CA GLU A 156 3.69 20.47 5.69
C GLU A 156 2.64 19.34 5.68
N SER A 157 2.29 18.82 4.50
CA SER A 157 1.45 17.63 4.36
C SER A 157 2.03 16.43 5.12
N LEU A 158 3.34 16.17 4.98
CA LEU A 158 4.01 15.09 5.68
C LEU A 158 4.02 15.32 7.20
N SER A 159 4.41 16.50 7.67
CA SER A 159 4.39 16.85 9.10
C SER A 159 2.98 16.71 9.71
N ASN A 160 1.93 17.14 9.01
CA ASN A 160 0.55 16.99 9.46
C ASN A 160 0.14 15.52 9.55
N PHE A 161 0.53 14.70 8.56
CA PHE A 161 0.33 13.26 8.58
C PHE A 161 1.05 12.60 9.76
N GLU A 162 2.33 12.92 10.00
CA GLU A 162 3.12 12.39 11.11
C GLU A 162 2.45 12.64 12.45
N ARG A 163 1.99 13.88 12.68
CA ARG A 163 1.26 14.26 13.91
C ARG A 163 -0.02 13.47 14.07
N SER A 164 -0.81 13.34 12.99
CA SER A 164 -2.05 12.57 13.00
C SER A 164 -1.80 11.09 13.29
N LEU A 165 -0.79 10.51 12.64
CA LEU A 165 -0.41 9.11 12.76
C LEU A 165 0.07 8.79 14.19
N LEU A 166 0.96 9.61 14.74
CA LEU A 166 1.48 9.43 16.10
C LEU A 166 0.40 9.64 17.17
N ALA A 167 -0.49 10.61 16.97
CA ALA A 167 -1.62 10.82 17.87
C ALA A 167 -2.55 9.60 17.89
N LYS A 168 -2.86 9.04 16.70
CA LYS A 168 -3.64 7.81 16.57
C LYS A 168 -2.91 6.62 17.20
N TYR A 169 -1.62 6.45 16.91
CA TYR A 169 -0.80 5.39 17.48
C TYR A 169 -0.84 5.41 19.01
N LYS A 170 -0.65 6.58 19.64
CA LYS A 170 -0.74 6.71 21.10
C LYS A 170 -2.16 6.44 21.63
N ARG A 171 -3.17 7.10 21.06
CA ARG A 171 -4.57 7.02 21.53
C ARG A 171 -5.13 5.61 21.42
N CYS A 172 -4.75 4.88 20.37
CA CYS A 172 -5.25 3.55 20.09
C CYS A 172 -4.28 2.44 20.52
N ASN A 173 -3.31 2.74 21.40
CA ASN A 173 -2.32 1.79 21.92
C ASN A 173 -1.64 0.94 20.82
N GLY A 174 -1.13 1.63 19.80
CA GLY A 174 -0.49 1.03 18.62
C GLY A 174 -1.47 0.58 17.52
N GLY A 175 -2.77 0.79 17.70
CA GLY A 175 -3.83 0.39 16.76
C GLY A 175 -3.95 1.29 15.53
N LEU A 176 -3.02 1.14 14.58
CA LEU A 176 -3.13 1.68 13.24
C LEU A 176 -3.90 0.71 12.32
N GLU A 177 -4.37 1.23 11.21
CA GLU A 177 -5.25 0.55 10.25
C GLU A 177 -4.61 0.55 8.86
N MET A 178 -5.09 -0.32 7.96
CA MET A 178 -4.53 -0.47 6.61
C MET A 178 -4.52 0.86 5.84
N LYS A 179 -5.55 1.70 6.00
CA LYS A 179 -5.59 3.03 5.40
C LYS A 179 -4.45 3.97 5.84
N ASP A 180 -3.95 3.80 7.06
CA ASP A 180 -2.81 4.59 7.56
C ASP A 180 -1.52 4.13 6.84
N LEU A 181 -1.34 2.82 6.67
CA LEU A 181 -0.23 2.26 5.87
C LEU A 181 -0.29 2.76 4.43
N VAL A 182 -1.47 2.69 3.80
CA VAL A 182 -1.70 3.15 2.42
C VAL A 182 -1.35 4.64 2.26
N SER A 183 -1.73 5.46 3.23
CA SER A 183 -1.41 6.89 3.23
C SER A 183 0.09 7.13 3.41
N ALA A 184 0.74 6.38 4.31
CA ALA A 184 2.17 6.44 4.54
C ALA A 184 2.98 6.01 3.30
N LEU A 185 2.58 4.92 2.64
CA LEU A 185 3.20 4.44 1.39
C LEU A 185 3.07 5.46 0.27
N SER A 186 1.90 6.09 0.15
CA SER A 186 1.66 7.12 -0.87
C SER A 186 2.55 8.34 -0.66
N LEU A 187 2.66 8.84 0.58
CA LEU A 187 3.58 9.94 0.90
C LEU A 187 5.05 9.55 0.72
N TYR A 188 5.41 8.31 1.04
CA TYR A 188 6.76 7.77 0.82
C TYR A 188 7.13 7.76 -0.67
N ARG A 189 6.25 7.27 -1.54
CA ARG A 189 6.48 7.27 -3.00
C ARG A 189 6.44 8.68 -3.60
N LEU A 190 5.54 9.54 -3.14
CA LEU A 190 5.55 10.96 -3.53
C LEU A 190 6.90 11.61 -3.18
N HIS A 191 7.43 11.34 -1.98
CA HIS A 191 8.76 11.82 -1.60
C HIS A 191 9.87 11.26 -2.51
N GLN A 192 9.83 9.97 -2.86
CA GLN A 192 10.81 9.36 -3.77
C GLN A 192 10.87 10.09 -5.11
N ARG A 193 9.72 10.53 -5.63
CA ARG A 193 9.69 11.27 -6.87
C ARG A 193 10.14 12.71 -6.70
N LEU A 194 9.65 13.38 -5.66
CA LEU A 194 9.91 14.79 -5.39
C LEU A 194 11.40 15.06 -5.09
N VAL A 195 12.07 14.17 -4.35
CA VAL A 195 13.49 14.33 -4.00
C VAL A 195 14.42 14.30 -5.23
N GLN A 196 13.97 13.71 -6.34
CA GLN A 196 14.71 13.70 -7.60
C GLN A 196 14.64 15.04 -8.33
N ILE A 197 13.63 15.86 -8.03
CA ILE A 197 13.34 17.12 -8.73
C ILE A 197 13.75 18.32 -7.87
N ALA A 198 13.50 18.26 -6.57
CA ALA A 198 13.80 19.32 -5.62
C ALA A 198 14.37 18.75 -4.32
N ARG A 199 15.16 19.56 -3.61
CA ARG A 199 15.61 19.21 -2.25
C ARG A 199 14.45 19.37 -1.27
N ILE A 200 13.68 18.31 -1.11
CA ILE A 200 12.54 18.21 -0.21
C ILE A 200 12.94 17.30 0.95
N ASP A 201 12.68 17.74 2.18
CA ASP A 201 12.90 16.92 3.36
C ASP A 201 11.68 16.01 3.54
N GLY A 202 11.91 14.70 3.43
CA GLY A 202 10.88 13.68 3.65
C GLY A 202 11.43 12.47 4.37
N THR A 203 12.40 12.68 5.25
CA THR A 203 13.09 11.62 6.01
C THR A 203 12.14 10.80 6.86
N SER A 204 11.08 11.41 7.36
CA SER A 204 10.02 10.78 8.15
C SER A 204 9.05 9.93 7.35
N ALA A 205 8.97 10.08 6.02
CA ALA A 205 7.99 9.35 5.22
C ALA A 205 8.17 7.82 5.34
N TYR A 206 9.42 7.34 5.32
CA TYR A 206 9.70 5.91 5.55
C TYR A 206 9.46 5.48 7.00
N ARG A 207 9.73 6.36 7.99
CA ARG A 207 9.39 6.10 9.40
C ARG A 207 7.90 5.87 9.59
N CYS A 208 7.04 6.65 8.92
CA CYS A 208 5.60 6.42 8.95
C CYS A 208 5.21 5.04 8.40
N VAL A 209 5.82 4.61 7.29
CA VAL A 209 5.60 3.27 6.73
C VAL A 209 6.00 2.19 7.74
N LYS A 210 7.19 2.33 8.34
CA LYS A 210 7.69 1.38 9.36
C LYS A 210 6.82 1.33 10.60
N LEU A 211 6.35 2.47 11.11
CA LEU A 211 5.42 2.52 12.22
C LEU A 211 4.11 1.77 11.90
N CYS A 212 3.59 1.94 10.68
CA CYS A 212 2.40 1.23 10.24
C CYS A 212 2.64 -0.29 10.15
N LEU A 213 3.77 -0.73 9.57
CA LEU A 213 4.12 -2.15 9.47
C LEU A 213 4.34 -2.82 10.85
N TRP A 214 4.76 -2.05 11.85
CA TRP A 214 4.90 -2.51 13.23
C TRP A 214 3.58 -2.53 14.01
N SER A 215 2.53 -1.89 13.49
CA SER A 215 1.23 -1.96 14.14
C SER A 215 0.71 -3.40 14.16
N PRO A 216 0.29 -3.95 15.32
CA PRO A 216 -0.23 -5.31 15.42
C PRO A 216 -1.46 -5.58 14.56
N ARG A 217 -2.26 -4.55 14.24
CA ARG A 217 -3.44 -4.68 13.38
C ARG A 217 -3.05 -4.83 11.92
N VAL A 218 -2.19 -3.94 11.43
CA VAL A 218 -1.71 -3.93 10.04
C VAL A 218 -0.87 -5.17 9.74
N SER A 219 0.11 -5.49 10.59
CA SER A 219 0.93 -6.70 10.44
C SER A 219 0.07 -7.95 10.38
N ARG A 220 -0.84 -8.14 11.34
CA ARG A 220 -1.77 -9.27 11.34
C ARG A 220 -2.58 -9.34 10.05
N GLU A 221 -3.14 -8.23 9.57
CA GLU A 221 -3.94 -8.21 8.33
C GLU A 221 -3.13 -8.61 7.10
N LEU A 222 -1.86 -8.20 7.01
CA LEU A 222 -0.97 -8.59 5.92
C LEU A 222 -0.48 -10.04 6.04
N GLU A 223 -0.21 -10.53 7.24
CA GLU A 223 0.15 -11.94 7.53
C GLU A 223 -1.01 -12.87 7.17
N ASP A 224 -2.21 -12.43 7.53
CA ASP A 224 -3.48 -13.06 7.24
C ASP A 224 -3.73 -13.25 5.74
N LEU A 225 -3.29 -12.28 4.95
CA LEU A 225 -3.28 -12.30 3.49
C LEU A 225 -2.05 -13.01 2.91
N GLN A 226 -1.08 -13.41 3.75
CA GLN A 226 0.20 -14.03 3.39
C GLN A 226 1.07 -13.17 2.47
N ILE A 227 1.08 -11.86 2.70
CA ILE A 227 1.82 -10.87 1.90
C ILE A 227 2.78 -10.01 2.73
N TYR A 228 2.76 -10.12 4.07
CA TYR A 228 3.59 -9.30 4.97
C TYR A 228 5.08 -9.37 4.63
N ASP A 229 5.68 -10.57 4.68
CA ASP A 229 7.12 -10.74 4.46
C ASP A 229 7.56 -10.19 3.11
N ARG A 230 6.72 -10.37 2.09
CA ARG A 230 7.01 -9.91 0.74
C ARG A 230 7.02 -8.38 0.66
N ILE A 231 5.98 -7.72 1.17
CA ILE A 231 5.88 -6.26 1.18
C ILE A 231 7.00 -5.67 2.04
N ALA A 232 7.23 -6.21 3.23
CA ALA A 232 8.27 -5.74 4.14
C ALA A 232 9.68 -5.88 3.53
N THR A 233 9.95 -6.99 2.84
CA THR A 233 11.23 -7.21 2.16
C THR A 233 11.41 -6.28 0.97
N ASP A 234 10.38 -6.13 0.12
CA ASP A 234 10.46 -5.27 -1.06
C ASP A 234 10.70 -3.80 -0.64
N LEU A 235 10.00 -3.31 0.40
CA LEU A 235 10.20 -1.96 0.96
C LEU A 235 11.58 -1.78 1.62
N LEU A 236 12.09 -2.81 2.30
CA LEU A 236 13.43 -2.80 2.90
C LEU A 236 14.51 -2.65 1.83
N VAL A 237 14.42 -3.45 0.75
CA VAL A 237 15.37 -3.39 -0.36
C VAL A 237 15.29 -2.02 -1.03
N GLU A 238 14.07 -1.55 -1.31
CA GLU A 238 13.83 -0.27 -1.97
C GLU A 238 14.40 0.92 -1.18
N GLU A 239 14.15 1.01 0.13
CA GLU A 239 14.72 2.11 0.93
C GLU A 239 16.24 1.97 1.08
N SER A 240 16.76 0.75 1.24
CA SER A 240 18.21 0.52 1.30
C SER A 240 18.91 1.01 0.03
N ASP A 241 18.34 0.67 -1.14
CA ASP A 241 18.87 1.08 -2.44
C ASP A 241 18.69 2.59 -2.67
N ARG A 242 17.58 3.16 -2.21
CA ARG A 242 17.35 4.61 -2.24
C ARG A 242 18.40 5.36 -1.43
N ILE A 243 18.72 4.91 -0.21
CA ILE A 243 19.74 5.56 0.63
C ILE A 243 21.12 5.47 0.00
N LYS A 244 21.44 4.37 -0.68
CA LYS A 244 22.69 4.21 -1.43
C LYS A 244 22.73 5.12 -2.65
N GLY A 245 21.67 5.13 -3.45
CA GLY A 245 21.62 5.79 -4.76
C GLY A 245 21.32 7.29 -4.73
N VAL A 246 20.54 7.77 -3.76
CA VAL A 246 20.06 9.16 -3.72
C VAL A 246 20.81 9.95 -2.64
N VAL A 247 21.89 10.64 -3.03
CA VAL A 247 22.77 11.40 -2.12
C VAL A 247 22.00 12.43 -1.30
N ALA A 248 21.07 13.16 -1.91
CA ALA A 248 20.28 14.17 -1.20
C ALA A 248 19.44 13.56 -0.07
N HIS A 249 18.77 12.43 -0.33
CA HIS A 249 17.98 11.70 0.67
C HIS A 249 18.86 11.23 1.84
N ARG A 250 20.01 10.61 1.53
CA ARG A 250 20.96 10.17 2.55
C ARG A 250 21.46 11.33 3.42
N LYS A 251 21.76 12.48 2.84
CA LYS A 251 22.19 13.68 3.57
C LYS A 251 21.08 14.23 4.48
N CYS A 252 19.84 14.25 4.01
CA CYS A 252 18.70 14.62 4.84
C CYS A 252 18.56 13.69 6.04
N ILE A 253 18.68 12.37 5.84
CA ILE A 253 18.66 11.38 6.93
C ILE A 253 19.81 11.65 7.92
N ALA A 254 21.04 11.80 7.42
CA ALA A 254 22.21 12.06 8.25
C ALA A 254 22.03 13.31 9.12
N LYS A 255 21.54 14.40 8.53
CA LYS A 255 21.25 15.64 9.22
C LYS A 255 20.15 15.49 10.28
N SER A 256 19.08 14.76 9.96
CA SER A 256 17.95 14.51 10.87
C SER A 256 18.37 13.71 12.11
N ILE A 257 19.24 12.72 11.93
CA ILE A 257 19.68 11.81 13.01
C ILE A 257 20.86 12.39 13.79
N PHE A 258 21.91 12.80 13.09
CA PHE A 258 23.22 13.13 13.66
C PHE A 258 23.51 14.64 13.71
N GLY A 259 22.61 15.49 13.20
CA GLY A 259 22.81 16.93 13.11
C GLY A 259 23.84 17.34 12.04
N SER A 260 24.35 16.41 11.23
CA SER A 260 25.35 16.65 10.19
C SER A 260 25.04 15.89 8.91
N GLU A 261 25.15 16.55 7.76
CA GLU A 261 24.94 15.94 6.44
C GLU A 261 26.06 14.98 6.02
N ASP A 262 27.23 15.09 6.65
CA ASP A 262 28.43 14.33 6.27
C ASP A 262 28.60 13.03 7.10
N HIS A 263 27.73 12.80 8.08
CA HIS A 263 27.76 11.57 8.85
C HIS A 263 27.34 10.37 7.97
N PRO A 264 28.10 9.26 7.96
CA PRO A 264 27.69 8.08 7.23
C PRO A 264 26.38 7.50 7.79
N VAL A 265 25.52 7.04 6.89
CA VAL A 265 24.27 6.35 7.23
C VAL A 265 24.37 4.93 6.68
N GLU A 266 24.29 3.95 7.57
CA GLU A 266 24.21 2.53 7.17
C GLU A 266 22.81 2.23 6.63
N GLY A 267 22.62 2.37 5.32
CA GLY A 267 21.30 2.34 4.70
C GLY A 267 20.50 1.06 4.96
N LEU A 268 21.15 -0.10 5.10
CA LEU A 268 20.45 -1.34 5.46
C LEU A 268 19.96 -1.33 6.92
N LEU A 269 20.79 -0.87 7.86
CA LEU A 269 20.39 -0.79 9.28
C LEU A 269 19.25 0.21 9.45
N TYR A 270 19.36 1.40 8.84
CA TYR A 270 18.29 2.38 8.88
C TYR A 270 17.00 1.87 8.22
N ALA A 271 17.09 1.19 7.06
CA ALA A 271 15.92 0.65 6.40
C ALA A 271 15.26 -0.49 7.22
N LEU A 272 16.06 -1.28 7.95
CA LEU A 272 15.59 -2.36 8.82
C LEU A 272 14.85 -1.80 10.03
N ASP A 273 15.46 -0.85 10.73
CA ASP A 273 14.88 -0.18 11.88
C ASP A 273 15.33 1.29 11.95
N PRO A 274 14.51 2.24 11.45
CA PRO A 274 14.87 3.65 11.53
C PRO A 274 14.73 4.22 12.95
N PHE A 275 14.07 3.50 13.87
CA PHE A 275 13.81 3.96 15.23
C PHE A 275 14.95 3.64 16.21
N GLU A 276 15.85 2.73 15.85
CA GLU A 276 17.15 2.59 16.55
C GLU A 276 17.98 3.87 16.46
N PHE A 277 17.89 4.57 15.33
CA PHE A 277 18.63 5.81 15.08
C PHE A 277 17.85 7.05 15.52
N TYR A 278 16.52 7.01 15.40
CA TYR A 278 15.65 8.14 15.68
C TYR A 278 14.42 7.66 16.46
N SER A 279 14.56 7.63 17.79
CA SER A 279 13.56 7.03 18.68
C SER A 279 12.18 7.69 18.55
N MET A 280 11.14 6.94 18.90
CA MET A 280 9.77 7.44 18.91
C MET A 280 9.62 8.67 19.82
N GLU A 281 10.28 8.67 20.98
CA GLU A 281 10.25 9.77 21.95
C GLU A 281 10.85 11.04 21.35
N LYS A 282 12.01 10.91 20.68
CA LYS A 282 12.63 12.03 19.97
C LYS A 282 11.71 12.55 18.87
N TRP A 283 11.09 11.65 18.11
CA TRP A 283 10.17 12.03 17.04
C TRP A 283 8.96 12.82 17.54
N ILE A 284 8.35 12.36 18.63
CA ILE A 284 7.24 13.05 19.29
C ILE A 284 7.67 14.43 19.82
N ALA A 285 8.86 14.51 20.43
CA ALA A 285 9.38 15.75 21.00
C ALA A 285 9.66 16.79 19.90
N ASP A 286 10.32 16.38 18.81
CA ASP A 286 10.68 17.26 17.70
C ASP A 286 9.42 17.80 16.96
N LEU A 287 8.31 17.06 16.97
CA LEU A 287 7.03 17.51 16.43
C LEU A 287 6.25 18.47 17.36
N GLY A 288 6.74 18.70 18.58
CA GLY A 288 6.09 19.58 19.56
C GLY A 288 4.74 19.06 20.04
N MET A 289 4.51 17.74 20.02
CA MET A 289 3.22 17.15 20.36
C MET A 289 2.98 17.17 21.89
N SER A 290 2.16 18.11 22.35
CA SER A 290 1.50 18.08 23.66
C SER A 290 0.30 17.11 23.62
N ILE A 291 0.02 16.43 24.74
CA ILE A 291 -1.05 15.42 24.91
C ILE A 291 -2.44 15.97 24.53
N ASP A 292 -2.65 17.28 24.55
CA ASP A 292 -3.96 17.92 24.41
C ASP A 292 -4.30 18.43 22.99
N TYR A 293 -3.39 18.31 22.00
CA TYR A 293 -3.48 19.15 20.79
C TYR A 293 -4.33 18.63 19.62
N TYR A 294 -4.94 17.44 19.67
CA TYR A 294 -5.73 16.96 18.51
C TYR A 294 -7.08 16.35 18.88
N THR A 295 -8.10 17.21 18.84
CA THR A 295 -9.51 16.88 18.66
C THR A 295 -9.75 16.35 17.23
N HIS A 296 -10.19 15.09 17.16
CA HIS A 296 -11.01 14.49 16.10
C HIS A 296 -10.56 14.69 14.63
N VAL A 297 -9.51 13.96 14.22
CA VAL A 297 -9.35 13.57 12.80
C VAL A 297 -10.39 12.48 12.51
N VAL A 298 -11.50 12.86 11.88
CA VAL A 298 -12.44 11.91 11.28
C VAL A 298 -12.25 12.01 9.78
N GLN A 299 -11.63 10.99 9.18
CA GLN A 299 -11.70 10.81 7.73
C GLN A 299 -13.19 10.59 7.39
N PRO A 300 -13.75 11.32 6.41
CA PRO A 300 -15.07 10.99 5.90
C PRO A 300 -15.03 9.55 5.37
N ALA A 301 -16.03 8.75 5.73
CA ALA A 301 -16.24 7.47 5.09
C ALA A 301 -16.51 7.72 3.60
N ASN A 302 -15.70 7.09 2.74
CA ASN A 302 -16.06 6.90 1.33
C ASN A 302 -17.13 5.81 1.24
#